data_AF-A0A2S4N7I4-F1
#
_entry.id   AF-A0A2S4N7I4-F1
#
_cell.length_a   1.000
_cell.length_b   1.000
_cell.length_c   1.000
_cell.angle_alpha   90.00
_cell.angle_beta   90.00
_cell.angle_gamma   90.00
#
_symmetry.space_group_name_H-M   'P 1'
#
loop_
_entity.id
_entity.type
_entity.pdbx_description
1 polymer ?
#
loop_
_entity_poly.entity_id
_entity_poly.type
_entity_poly.pdbx_seq_one_letter_code
_entity_poly.pdbx_strand_id
1 'polypeptide(L)'
;MKFILASGFIGGLVNFFLGWLLYGYLFKNHFPSTGNENIGLIFFGCLVYGHIVSFCFSKSGPVTNYRKGIKYGAILGLLISLYMNIFGNVSATTINTNLIILDIAIMTLISAFVGMMVAVTNRKIQ
;
A
#
# COMPACT_ATOMS: atom_id res chain seq x y z
N MET A 1 2.83 -14.01 16.13
CA MET A 1 1.61 -13.20 16.36
C MET A 1 1.94 -11.75 16.74
N LYS A 2 2.73 -11.48 17.80
CA LYS A 2 3.18 -10.12 18.15
C LYS A 2 3.86 -9.37 17.00
N PHE A 3 4.72 -10.06 16.24
CA PHE A 3 5.39 -9.48 15.06
C PHE A 3 4.43 -9.09 13.93
N ILE A 4 3.31 -9.82 13.74
CA ILE A 4 2.34 -9.54 12.66
C ILE A 4 1.55 -8.26 12.98
N LEU A 5 1.09 -8.14 14.23
CA LEU A 5 0.32 -6.98 14.69
C LEU A 5 1.17 -5.70 14.65
N ALA A 6 2.40 -5.76 15.19
CA ALA A 6 3.27 -4.59 15.24
C ALA A 6 3.76 -4.18 13.84
N SER A 7 4.24 -5.13 13.02
CA SER A 7 4.72 -4.78 11.67
C SER A 7 3.58 -4.40 10.73
N GLY A 8 2.39 -5.01 10.87
CA GLY A 8 1.20 -4.62 10.13
C GLY A 8 0.75 -3.19 10.44
N PHE A 9 0.73 -2.81 11.73
CA PHE A 9 0.41 -1.44 12.14
C PHE A 9 1.41 -0.41 11.58
N ILE A 10 2.71 -0.67 11.71
CA ILE A 10 3.75 0.22 11.15
C ILE A 10 3.64 0.32 9.63
N GLY A 11 3.42 -0.81 8.94
CA GLY A 11 3.17 -0.82 7.50
C GLY A 11 1.97 0.02 7.11
N GLY A 12 0.88 -0.04 7.88
CA GLY A 12 -0.31 0.76 7.63
C GLY A 12 -0.12 2.26 7.82
N LEU A 13 0.65 2.67 8.85
CA LEU A 13 1.02 4.08 9.03
C LEU A 13 1.81 4.60 7.83
N VAL A 14 2.80 3.83 7.38
CA VAL A 14 3.62 4.18 6.20
C VAL A 14 2.74 4.32 4.96
N ASN A 15 1.80 3.39 4.76
CA ASN A 15 0.84 3.45 3.66
C ASN A 15 -0.01 4.73 3.71
N PHE A 16 -0.52 5.10 4.88
CA PHE A 16 -1.35 6.27 5.06
C PHE A 16 -0.59 7.57 4.78
N PHE A 17 0.58 7.76 5.39
CA PHE A 17 1.37 8.98 5.20
C PHE A 17 1.90 9.14 3.78
N LEU A 18 2.37 8.06 3.15
CA LEU A 18 2.80 8.12 1.75
C LEU A 18 1.62 8.29 0.80
N GLY A 19 0.47 7.68 1.09
CA GLY A 19 -0.75 7.90 0.33
C GLY A 19 -1.20 9.36 0.40
N TRP A 20 -1.21 9.94 1.60
CA TRP A 20 -1.50 11.36 1.78
C TRP A 20 -0.49 12.26 1.03
N LEU A 21 0.80 11.96 1.11
CA LEU A 21 1.84 12.73 0.43
C LEU A 21 1.70 12.64 -1.10
N LEU A 22 1.54 11.44 -1.65
CA LEU A 22 1.55 11.22 -3.09
C LEU A 22 0.20 11.59 -3.72
N TYR A 23 -0.92 11.09 -3.19
CA TYR A 23 -2.25 11.38 -3.75
C TYR A 23 -2.78 12.76 -3.30
N GLY A 24 -2.56 13.12 -2.03
CA GLY A 24 -3.12 14.36 -1.46
C GLY A 24 -2.31 15.62 -1.74
N TYR A 25 -0.99 15.51 -1.98
CA TYR A 25 -0.12 16.66 -2.19
C TYR A 25 0.57 16.63 -3.56
N LEU A 26 1.39 15.61 -3.86
CA LEU A 26 2.25 15.60 -5.05
C LEU A 26 1.47 15.46 -6.36
N PHE A 27 0.49 14.56 -6.40
CA PHE A 27 -0.33 14.24 -7.57
C PHE A 27 -1.79 14.68 -7.42
N LYS A 28 -2.08 15.62 -6.51
CA LYS A 28 -3.44 16.09 -6.20
C LYS A 28 -4.27 16.46 -7.44
N ASN A 29 -3.64 17.07 -8.45
CA ASN A 29 -4.35 17.49 -9.67
C ASN A 29 -4.84 16.31 -10.52
N HIS A 30 -4.24 15.13 -10.38
CA HIS A 30 -4.67 13.90 -11.07
C HIS A 30 -5.69 13.11 -10.24
N PHE A 31 -5.71 13.30 -8.92
CA PHE A 31 -6.62 12.65 -7.98
C PHE A 31 -7.41 13.70 -7.18
N PRO A 32 -8.34 14.43 -7.82
CA PRO A 32 -9.07 15.49 -7.17
C PRO A 32 -9.97 14.91 -6.06
N SER A 33 -9.82 15.44 -4.86
CA SER A 33 -10.72 15.16 -3.74
C SER A 33 -12.02 15.94 -3.92
N THR A 34 -13.13 15.26 -3.65
CA THR A 34 -14.49 15.79 -3.61
C THR A 34 -14.81 16.47 -2.28
N GLY A 35 -13.93 16.36 -1.28
CA GLY A 35 -14.11 16.88 0.08
C GLY A 35 -15.03 16.02 0.95
N ASN A 36 -15.68 15.00 0.37
CA ASN A 36 -16.60 14.10 1.04
C ASN A 36 -15.94 12.76 1.42
N GLU A 37 -14.64 12.61 1.20
CA GLU A 37 -13.94 11.36 1.52
C GLU A 37 -13.88 11.13 3.04
N ASN A 38 -14.22 9.91 3.46
CA ASN A 38 -14.11 9.51 4.86
C ASN A 38 -12.65 9.15 5.19
N ILE A 39 -11.89 10.12 5.70
CA ILE A 39 -10.48 9.96 6.08
C ILE A 39 -10.27 8.83 7.09
N GLY A 40 -11.23 8.62 8.01
CA GLY A 40 -11.18 7.52 8.97
C GLY A 40 -11.21 6.16 8.27
N LEU A 41 -12.09 5.99 7.28
CA LEU A 41 -12.18 4.76 6.50
C LEU A 41 -10.91 4.53 5.66
N ILE A 42 -10.34 5.60 5.09
CA ILE A 42 -9.06 5.54 4.36
C ILE A 42 -7.94 5.08 5.30
N PHE A 43 -7.87 5.65 6.51
CA PHE A 43 -6.87 5.26 7.51
C PHE A 43 -7.01 3.78 7.90
N PHE A 44 -8.23 3.30 8.19
CA PHE A 44 -8.48 1.89 8.47
C PHE A 44 -8.12 0.99 7.29
N GLY A 45 -8.43 1.39 6.05
CA GLY A 45 -8.03 0.67 4.85
C GLY A 45 -6.51 0.54 4.74
N CYS A 46 -5.76 1.61 5.06
CA CYS A 46 -4.30 1.57 5.11
C CYS A 46 -3.77 0.61 6.18
N LEU A 47 -4.39 0.60 7.37
CA LEU A 47 -4.04 -0.34 8.43
C LEU A 47 -4.28 -1.80 8.01
N VAL A 48 -5.41 -2.09 7.38
CA VAL A 48 -5.72 -3.42 6.84
C VAL A 48 -4.69 -3.82 5.80
N TYR A 49 -4.33 -2.92 4.88
CA TYR A 49 -3.30 -3.18 3.88
C TYR A 49 -1.94 -3.54 4.49
N GLY A 50 -1.49 -2.79 5.51
CA GLY A 50 -0.26 -3.09 6.24
C GLY A 50 -0.28 -4.49 6.87
N HIS A 51 -1.42 -4.90 7.43
CA HIS A 51 -1.61 -6.25 7.98
C HIS A 51 -1.59 -7.33 6.91
N ILE A 52 -2.17 -7.09 5.72
CA ILE A 52 -2.09 -8.01 4.59
C ILE A 52 -0.62 -8.26 4.22
N VAL A 53 0.18 -7.20 4.04
CA VAL A 53 1.60 -7.32 3.72
C VAL A 53 2.36 -8.08 4.82
N SER A 54 2.12 -7.74 6.08
CA SER A 54 2.75 -8.43 7.21
C SER A 54 2.37 -9.91 7.30
N PHE A 55 1.10 -10.24 7.07
CA PHE A 55 0.63 -11.61 7.03
C PHE A 55 1.30 -12.40 5.90
N CYS A 56 1.36 -11.84 4.68
CA CYS A 56 2.07 -12.46 3.57
C CYS A 56 3.55 -12.73 3.91
N PHE A 57 4.21 -11.81 4.61
CA PHE A 57 5.62 -11.96 4.99
C PHE A 57 5.84 -12.98 6.12
N SER A 58 4.78 -13.43 6.80
CA SER A 58 4.85 -14.36 7.93
C SER A 58 4.78 -15.84 7.54
N LYS A 59 4.22 -16.16 6.37
CA LYS A 59 3.73 -17.51 5.98
C LYS A 59 4.82 -18.59 5.83
N SER A 60 6.11 -18.24 5.76
CA SER A 60 7.22 -19.20 5.59
C SER A 60 8.45 -18.84 6.43
N GLY A 61 8.25 -18.07 7.50
CA GLY A 61 9.30 -17.39 8.26
C GLY A 61 9.29 -15.89 7.95
N PRO A 62 9.39 -15.01 8.98
CA PRO A 62 9.24 -13.58 8.79
C PRO A 62 10.33 -13.02 7.86
N VAL A 63 9.92 -12.30 6.82
CA VAL A 63 10.85 -11.52 6.00
C VAL A 63 11.46 -10.42 6.87
N THR A 64 12.78 -10.48 7.12
CA THR A 64 13.51 -9.50 7.95
C THR A 64 14.56 -8.69 7.19
N ASN A 65 14.80 -9.03 5.92
CA ASN A 65 15.71 -8.30 5.05
C ASN A 65 14.95 -7.19 4.32
N TYR A 66 15.37 -5.94 4.51
CA TYR A 66 14.73 -4.77 3.90
C TYR A 66 14.66 -4.83 2.36
N ARG A 67 15.69 -5.38 1.68
CA ARG A 67 15.69 -5.52 0.21
C ARG A 67 14.64 -6.51 -0.26
N LYS A 68 14.49 -7.62 0.45
CA LYS A 68 13.40 -8.58 0.20
C LYS A 68 12.04 -7.95 0.48
N GLY A 69 11.94 -7.16 1.55
CA GLY A 69 10.74 -6.40 1.89
C GLY A 69 10.32 -5.43 0.78
N ILE A 70 11.25 -4.64 0.24
CA ILE A 70 11.01 -3.75 -0.91
C ILE A 70 10.50 -4.56 -2.11
N LYS A 71 11.19 -5.63 -2.48
CA LYS A 71 10.84 -6.44 -3.66
C LYS A 71 9.45 -7.08 -3.52
N TYR A 72 9.19 -7.74 -2.40
CA TYR A 72 7.90 -8.41 -2.20
C TYR A 72 6.75 -7.41 -1.98
N GLY A 73 7.02 -6.29 -1.31
CA GLY A 73 6.08 -5.18 -1.18
C GLY A 73 5.69 -4.63 -2.55
N ALA A 74 6.69 -4.27 -3.39
CA ALA A 74 6.44 -3.79 -4.75
C ALA A 74 5.60 -4.78 -5.58
N ILE A 75 5.90 -6.08 -5.51
CA ILE A 75 5.11 -7.11 -6.21
C ILE A 75 3.67 -7.13 -5.71
N LEU A 76 3.44 -7.10 -4.39
CA LEU A 76 2.09 -7.06 -3.83
C LEU A 76 1.34 -5.77 -4.22
N GLY A 77 1.99 -4.61 -4.16
CA GLY A 77 1.43 -3.33 -4.58
C GLY A 77 1.04 -3.32 -6.05
N LEU A 78 1.89 -3.85 -6.92
CA LEU A 78 1.61 -3.98 -8.35
C LEU A 78 0.40 -4.88 -8.59
N LEU A 79 0.35 -6.06 -7.98
CA LEU A 79 -0.75 -7.01 -8.19
C LEU A 79 -2.08 -6.47 -7.66
N ILE A 80 -2.07 -5.85 -6.48
CA ILE A 80 -3.27 -5.31 -5.85
C ILE A 80 -3.76 -4.06 -6.61
N SER A 81 -2.86 -3.17 -7.03
CA SER A 81 -3.25 -1.98 -7.81
C SER A 81 -3.79 -2.35 -9.19
N LEU A 82 -3.21 -3.36 -9.84
CA LEU A 82 -3.72 -3.88 -11.10
C LEU A 82 -5.15 -4.44 -10.91
N TYR A 83 -5.36 -5.26 -9.87
CA TYR A 83 -6.68 -5.78 -9.52
C TYR A 83 -7.69 -4.65 -9.28
N MET A 84 -7.34 -3.66 -8.44
CA MET A 84 -8.24 -2.56 -8.09
C MET A 84 -8.58 -1.68 -9.30
N ASN A 85 -7.61 -1.38 -10.17
CA ASN A 85 -7.85 -0.55 -11.34
C ASN A 85 -8.68 -1.27 -12.40
N ILE A 86 -8.49 -2.58 -12.60
CA ILE A 86 -9.29 -3.37 -13.55
C ILE A 86 -10.75 -3.40 -13.09
N PHE A 87 -11.02 -3.77 -11.84
CA PHE A 87 -12.38 -3.85 -11.32
C PHE A 87 -13.02 -2.48 -11.10
N GLY A 88 -12.25 -1.49 -10.66
CA GLY A 88 -12.73 -0.14 -10.37
C GLY A 88 -13.21 0.61 -11.63
N ASN A 89 -12.72 0.24 -12.81
CA ASN A 89 -13.10 0.88 -14.07
C ASN A 89 -14.15 0.09 -14.88
N VAL A 90 -14.74 -0.98 -14.33
CA VAL A 90 -15.72 -1.82 -15.07
C VAL A 90 -16.93 -1.03 -15.57
N SER A 91 -17.38 -0.03 -14.82
CA SER A 91 -18.54 0.81 -15.18
C SER A 91 -18.16 2.14 -15.82
N ALA A 92 -16.88 2.37 -16.12
CA ALA A 92 -16.42 3.61 -16.71
C ALA A 92 -16.82 3.69 -18.19
N THR A 93 -17.46 4.79 -18.58
CA THR A 93 -17.83 5.05 -19.99
C THR A 93 -16.60 5.41 -20.84
N THR A 94 -15.53 5.89 -20.21
CA THR A 94 -14.23 6.18 -20.83
C THR A 94 -13.12 5.74 -19.88
N ILE A 95 -12.06 5.11 -20.42
CA ILE A 95 -10.93 4.60 -19.64
C ILE A 95 -9.75 5.55 -19.81
N ASN A 96 -9.32 6.20 -18.72
CA ASN A 96 -8.11 7.02 -18.71
C ASN A 96 -6.89 6.16 -18.36
N THR A 97 -6.25 5.61 -19.38
CA THR A 97 -5.08 4.71 -19.23
C THR A 97 -3.89 5.39 -18.57
N ASN A 98 -3.65 6.68 -18.83
CA ASN A 98 -2.57 7.42 -18.19
C ASN A 98 -2.75 7.53 -16.68
N LEU A 99 -3.98 7.77 -16.23
CA LEU A 99 -4.31 7.85 -14.80
C LEU A 99 -4.17 6.48 -14.12
N ILE A 100 -4.61 5.40 -14.78
CA ILE A 100 -4.44 4.03 -14.29
C ILE A 100 -2.95 3.67 -14.14
N ILE A 101 -2.12 3.96 -15.15
CA ILE A 101 -0.69 3.69 -15.10
C ILE A 101 -0.02 4.48 -13.97
N LEU A 102 -0.40 5.76 -13.80
CA LEU A 102 0.10 6.59 -12.72
C LEU A 102 -0.28 6.04 -11.35
N ASP A 103 -1.53 5.63 -11.16
CA ASP A 103 -2.01 5.04 -9.89
C ASP A 103 -1.27 3.74 -9.56
N ILE A 104 -1.10 2.85 -10.54
CA ILE A 104 -0.34 1.60 -10.38
C ILE A 104 1.11 1.91 -9.96
N ALA A 105 1.76 2.89 -10.59
CA ALA A 105 3.12 3.28 -10.24
C ALA A 105 3.22 3.82 -8.81
N ILE A 106 2.28 4.69 -8.40
CA ILE A 106 2.23 5.25 -7.05
C ILE A 106 2.00 4.14 -6.02
N MET A 107 1.00 3.28 -6.21
CA MET A 107 0.68 2.21 -5.27
C MET A 107 1.80 1.16 -5.18
N THR A 108 2.47 0.86 -6.29
CA THR A 108 3.66 -0.01 -6.30
C THR A 108 4.79 0.59 -5.47
N LEU A 109 5.05 1.90 -5.62
CA LEU A 109 6.06 2.62 -4.85
C LEU A 109 5.72 2.63 -3.36
N ILE A 110 4.50 3.01 -2.99
CA ILE A 110 4.03 3.01 -1.59
C ILE A 110 4.21 1.62 -0.99
N SER A 111 3.74 0.58 -1.67
CA SER A 111 3.81 -0.78 -1.17
C SER A 111 5.25 -1.29 -1.01
N ALA A 112 6.18 -0.84 -1.85
CA ALA A 112 7.60 -1.12 -1.68
C ALA A 112 8.12 -0.58 -0.33
N PHE A 113 7.76 0.65 0.04
CA PHE A 113 8.10 1.23 1.35
C PHE A 113 7.37 0.54 2.51
N VAL A 114 6.10 0.17 2.33
CA VAL A 114 5.34 -0.62 3.32
C VAL A 114 6.04 -1.95 3.58
N GLY A 115 6.36 -2.70 2.53
CA GLY A 115 7.09 -3.98 2.63
C GLY A 115 8.47 -3.81 3.27
N MET A 116 9.21 -2.76 2.94
CA MET A 116 10.48 -2.43 3.60
C MET A 116 10.29 -2.27 5.11
N MET A 117 9.32 -1.46 5.53
CA MET A 117 9.09 -1.14 6.95
C MET A 117 8.54 -2.32 7.74
N VAL A 118 7.69 -3.14 7.13
CA VAL A 118 7.25 -4.42 7.68
C VAL A 118 8.46 -5.33 7.93
N ALA A 119 9.35 -5.46 6.95
CA ALA A 119 10.53 -6.31 7.07
C ALA A 119 11.52 -5.82 8.14
N VAL A 120 11.79 -4.52 8.19
CA VAL A 120 12.64 -3.91 9.22
C VAL A 120 12.03 -4.10 10.62
N THR A 121 10.71 -3.95 10.74
CA THR A 121 10.02 -4.13 12.03
C THR A 121 10.07 -5.59 12.48
N ASN A 122 9.83 -6.55 11.57
CA ASN A 122 9.97 -7.97 11.87
C ASN A 122 11.38 -8.31 12.37
N ARG A 123 12.43 -7.71 11.79
CA ARG A 123 13.82 -7.92 12.22
C ARG A 123 14.08 -7.45 13.66
N LYS A 124 13.42 -6.39 14.11
CA LYS A 124 13.59 -5.85 15.47
C LYS A 124 12.84 -6.65 16.55
N ILE A 125 11.86 -7.45 16.15
CA ILE A 125 10.97 -8.21 17.06
C ILE A 125 11.40 -9.68 17.19
N GLN A 126 12.25 -10.18 16.28
CA GLN A 126 12.96 -11.46 16.41
C GLN A 126 14.07 -11.36 17.46
#